data_AF-A0A6G1RHR9-F1
#
_entry.id   AF-A0A6G1RHR9-F1
#
_cell.length_a   1.000
_cell.length_b   1.000
_cell.length_c   1.000
_cell.angle_alpha   90.00
_cell.angle_beta   90.00
_cell.angle_gamma   90.00
#
_symmetry.space_group_name_H-M   'P 1'
#
loop_
_entity.id
_entity.type
_entity.pdbx_description
1 polymer ?
#
loop_
_entity_poly.entity_id
_entity_poly.type
_entity_poly.pdbx_seq_one_letter_code
_entity_poly.pdbx_strand_id
1 'polypeptide(L)'
;DLHEGERDSLASIMRRLLIKYDNLFEVSFPYSMGWHGAPTGPYLEEDCRHWQLHAHYYPPLLRSATVRKFMVGYEMLAQAQRDLTPEQAAERLRSLPEVHYKCGAKETS
;
A
#
# COMPACT_ATOMS: atom_id res chain seq x y z
N ASP A 1 -11.75 -7.00 16.90
CA ASP A 1 -11.06 -8.09 16.17
C ASP A 1 -11.79 -8.47 14.91
N LEU A 2 -11.05 -8.94 13.90
CA LEU A 2 -11.61 -9.32 12.60
C LEU A 2 -12.32 -10.67 12.66
N HIS A 3 -13.56 -10.69 12.19
CA HIS A 3 -14.36 -11.90 12.03
C HIS A 3 -13.96 -12.64 10.75
N GLU A 4 -14.34 -13.91 10.61
CA GLU A 4 -13.91 -14.75 9.47
C GLU A 4 -14.14 -14.09 8.10
N GLY A 5 -15.35 -13.58 7.85
CA GLY A 5 -15.67 -12.87 6.61
C GLY A 5 -14.88 -11.58 6.39
N GLU A 6 -14.47 -10.89 7.46
CA GLU A 6 -13.61 -9.71 7.36
C GLU A 6 -12.16 -10.10 7.03
N ARG A 7 -11.69 -11.25 7.50
CA ARG A 7 -10.34 -11.78 7.17
C ARG A 7 -10.26 -12.18 5.70
N ASP A 8 -11.28 -12.85 5.17
CA ASP A 8 -11.36 -13.21 3.75
C ASP A 8 -11.46 -11.96 2.86
N SER A 9 -12.30 -11.01 3.26
CA SER A 9 -12.43 -9.73 2.56
C SER A 9 -11.11 -8.94 2.57
N LEU A 10 -10.38 -8.98 3.70
CA LEU A 10 -9.07 -8.36 3.82
C LEU A 10 -8.05 -9.02 2.88
N ALA A 11 -7.98 -10.35 2.84
CA ALA A 11 -7.09 -11.07 1.93
C ALA A 11 -7.40 -10.73 0.46
N SER A 12 -8.69 -10.67 0.11
CA SER A 12 -9.16 -10.32 -1.23
C SER A 12 -8.75 -8.89 -1.63
N ILE A 13 -8.99 -7.90 -0.76
CA ILE A 13 -8.66 -6.50 -1.09
C ILE A 13 -7.15 -6.25 -1.10
N MET A 14 -6.39 -6.89 -0.21
CA MET A 14 -4.93 -6.83 -0.24
C MET A 14 -4.38 -7.37 -1.55
N ARG A 15 -4.88 -8.52 -2.02
CA ARG A 15 -4.48 -9.08 -3.32
C ARG A 15 -4.75 -8.09 -4.47
N ARG A 16 -5.93 -7.47 -4.51
CA ARG A 16 -6.30 -6.49 -5.55
C ARG A 16 -5.40 -5.25 -5.50
N LEU A 17 -5.08 -4.75 -4.30
CA LEU A 17 -4.16 -3.63 -4.11
C LEU A 17 -2.75 -3.97 -4.63
N LEU A 18 -2.20 -5.11 -4.24
CA LEU A 18 -0.85 -5.52 -4.62
C LEU A 18 -0.72 -5.79 -6.13
N ILE A 19 -1.76 -6.35 -6.75
CA ILE A 19 -1.80 -6.49 -8.21
C ILE A 19 -1.75 -5.13 -8.90
N LYS A 20 -2.52 -4.15 -8.42
CA LYS A 20 -2.49 -2.80 -8.96
C LYS A 20 -1.13 -2.12 -8.75
N TYR A 21 -0.43 -2.38 -7.65
CA TYR A 21 0.94 -1.91 -7.47
C TYR A 21 1.91 -2.50 -8.51
N ASP A 22 1.88 -3.82 -8.70
CA ASP A 22 2.75 -4.47 -9.69
C ASP A 22 2.45 -3.99 -11.12
N ASN A 23 1.17 -3.79 -11.44
CA ASN A 23 0.72 -3.29 -12.73
C ASN A 23 1.11 -1.83 -13.00
N LEU A 24 1.39 -1.01 -11.98
CA LEU A 24 1.65 0.43 -12.16
C LEU A 24 2.90 0.68 -13.03
N PHE A 25 3.93 -0.16 -12.87
CA PHE A 25 5.16 -0.10 -13.67
C PHE A 25 5.61 -1.47 -14.19
N GLU A 26 4.69 -2.44 -14.23
CA GLU A 26 4.91 -3.83 -14.71
C GLU A 26 6.15 -4.50 -14.10
N VAL A 27 6.32 -4.32 -12.79
CA VAL A 27 7.46 -4.84 -12.01
C VAL A 27 6.94 -5.37 -10.68
N SER A 28 7.69 -6.27 -10.04
CA SER A 28 7.42 -6.58 -8.64
C SER A 28 7.67 -5.32 -7.80
N PHE A 29 6.60 -4.71 -7.33
CA PHE A 29 6.61 -3.36 -6.78
C PHE A 29 7.16 -3.40 -5.34
N PRO A 30 8.29 -2.72 -5.06
CA PRO A 30 8.86 -2.74 -3.72
C PRO A 30 8.04 -1.88 -2.76
N TYR A 31 7.88 -2.31 -1.52
CA TYR A 31 7.26 -1.53 -0.46
C TYR A 31 7.70 -2.01 0.92
N SER A 32 7.62 -1.12 1.91
CA SER A 32 7.53 -1.51 3.32
C SER A 32 6.07 -1.40 3.75
N MET A 33 5.57 -2.36 4.52
CA MET A 33 4.22 -2.28 5.10
C MET A 33 4.24 -2.60 6.59
N GLY A 34 3.27 -2.07 7.34
CA GLY A 34 3.08 -2.33 8.78
C GLY A 34 1.61 -2.28 9.18
N TRP A 35 1.25 -2.97 10.27
CA TRP A 35 -0.07 -2.90 10.91
C TRP A 35 0.01 -2.09 12.20
N HIS A 36 -0.93 -1.17 12.40
CA HIS A 36 -1.10 -0.45 13.66
C HIS A 36 -2.47 -0.81 14.25
N GLY A 37 -2.45 -1.34 15.47
CA GLY A 37 -3.63 -1.64 16.28
C GLY A 37 -3.47 -1.06 17.69
N ALA A 38 -4.50 -1.23 18.51
CA ALA A 38 -4.46 -0.81 19.91
C ALA A 38 -3.26 -1.44 20.66
N PRO A 39 -2.66 -0.73 21.63
CA PRO A 39 -1.59 -1.27 22.47
C PRO A 39 -2.00 -2.56 23.17
N THR A 40 -1.05 -3.47 23.35
CA THR A 40 -1.23 -4.75 24.06
C THR A 40 -0.44 -4.77 25.37
N GLY A 41 -0.50 -5.87 26.11
CA GLY A 41 0.28 -6.05 27.34
C GLY A 41 -0.36 -5.34 28.53
N PRO A 42 0.38 -4.54 29.34
CA PRO A 42 -0.17 -3.86 30.51
C PRO A 42 -1.38 -2.95 30.21
N TYR A 43 -1.48 -2.45 28.98
CA TYR A 43 -2.54 -1.54 28.53
C TYR A 43 -3.77 -2.26 27.97
N LEU A 44 -3.80 -3.60 27.96
CA LEU A 44 -4.85 -4.38 27.30
C LEU A 44 -6.26 -4.15 27.88
N GLU A 45 -6.34 -3.84 29.18
CA GLU A 45 -7.61 -3.59 29.89
C GLU A 45 -8.02 -2.10 29.88
N GLU A 46 -7.21 -1.21 29.31
CA GLU A 46 -7.53 0.22 29.22
C GLU A 46 -8.54 0.50 28.10
N ASP A 47 -9.28 1.62 28.22
CA ASP A 47 -10.24 2.04 27.20
C ASP A 47 -9.54 2.48 25.90
N CYS A 48 -9.43 1.53 24.97
CA CYS A 48 -8.82 1.72 23.65
C CYS A 48 -9.85 1.96 22.53
N ARG A 49 -11.10 2.37 22.84
CA ARG A 49 -12.16 2.58 21.82
C ARG A 49 -11.85 3.63 20.74
N HIS A 50 -10.86 4.49 20.98
CA HIS A 50 -10.38 5.48 20.02
C HIS A 50 -9.38 4.90 18.98
N TRP A 51 -8.88 3.68 19.19
CA TRP A 51 -7.99 3.02 18.24
C TRP A 51 -8.78 2.32 17.13
N GLN A 52 -8.24 2.43 15.91
CA GLN A 52 -8.75 1.71 14.75
C GLN A 52 -7.60 0.95 14.09
N LEU A 53 -7.80 -0.36 13.85
CA LEU A 53 -6.84 -1.19 13.12
C LEU A 53 -6.70 -0.67 11.70
N HIS A 54 -5.46 -0.44 11.26
CA HIS A 54 -5.14 -0.05 9.89
C HIS A 54 -3.72 -0.47 9.48
N ALA A 55 -3.50 -0.61 8.17
CA ALA A 55 -2.18 -0.89 7.60
C ALA A 55 -1.66 0.31 6.80
N HIS A 56 -0.34 0.47 6.78
CA HIS A 56 0.35 1.45 5.94
C HIS A 56 1.22 0.74 4.91
N TYR A 57 1.22 1.26 3.67
CA TYR A 57 2.12 0.85 2.60
C TYR A 57 2.97 2.05 2.18
N TYR A 58 4.30 1.91 2.23
CA TYR A 58 5.26 2.94 1.84
C TYR A 58 6.12 2.48 0.66
N PRO A 59 5.61 2.56 -0.57
CA PRO A 59 6.38 2.24 -1.76
C PRO A 59 7.33 3.38 -2.16
N PRO A 60 8.55 3.08 -2.63
CA PRO A 60 9.52 4.12 -3.01
C PRO A 60 9.44 4.52 -4.49
N LEU A 61 8.80 3.76 -5.39
CA LEU A 61 8.77 4.08 -6.83
C LEU A 61 7.85 5.28 -7.12
N LEU A 62 8.28 6.19 -8.00
CA LEU A 62 7.58 7.46 -8.26
C LEU A 62 7.15 7.64 -9.72
N ARG A 63 8.07 7.43 -10.68
CA ARG A 63 7.81 7.73 -12.10
C ARG A 63 7.91 6.52 -13.02
N SER A 64 8.68 5.50 -12.64
CA SER A 64 8.89 4.27 -13.40
C SER A 64 9.44 3.17 -12.49
N ALA A 65 9.64 1.97 -13.04
CA ALA A 65 10.33 0.86 -12.37
C ALA A 65 11.77 1.20 -11.92
N THR A 66 12.39 2.24 -12.49
CA THR A 66 13.78 2.64 -12.21
C THR A 66 13.91 3.98 -11.47
N VAL A 67 12.82 4.76 -11.34
CA VAL A 67 12.84 6.10 -10.74
C VAL A 67 12.06 6.11 -9.43
N ARG A 68 12.81 6.26 -8.33
CA ARG A 68 12.30 6.26 -6.95
C ARG A 68 12.30 7.65 -6.29
N LYS A 69 11.43 7.84 -5.31
CA LYS A 69 11.50 8.93 -4.33
C LYS A 69 12.64 8.65 -3.34
N PHE A 70 13.44 9.67 -3.10
CA PHE A 70 14.45 9.70 -2.04
C PHE A 70 13.95 10.66 -0.95
N MET A 71 13.81 10.16 0.27
CA MET A 71 13.49 10.96 1.45
C MET A 71 14.80 11.40 2.11
N VAL A 72 15.41 12.45 1.59
CA VAL A 72 16.77 12.91 1.95
C VAL A 72 16.81 14.43 2.07
N GLY A 73 17.94 15.00 2.51
CA GLY A 73 18.15 16.45 2.48
C GLY A 73 17.15 17.19 3.35
N TYR A 74 16.27 17.99 2.72
CA TYR A 74 15.23 18.75 3.42
C TYR A 74 14.29 17.83 4.21
N GLU A 75 13.89 16.70 3.64
CA GLU A 75 12.98 15.75 4.30
C GLU A 75 13.55 15.12 5.57
N MET A 76 14.88 15.06 5.73
CA MET A 76 15.51 14.52 6.94
C MET A 76 15.61 15.54 8.07
N LEU A 77 15.68 16.83 7.76
CA LEU A 77 16.00 17.89 8.73
C LEU A 77 14.89 18.94 8.90
N ALA A 78 13.81 18.87 8.12
CA ALA A 78 12.69 19.80 8.21
C ALA A 78 11.35 19.09 8.20
N GLN A 79 10.82 18.72 7.03
CA GLN A 79 9.50 18.09 6.91
C GLN A 79 9.37 17.28 5.61
N ALA A 80 8.40 16.36 5.58
CA ALA A 80 8.11 15.56 4.40
C ALA A 80 7.63 16.42 3.22
N GLN A 81 8.09 16.09 2.01
CA GLN A 81 7.71 16.74 0.77
C GLN A 81 7.34 15.70 -0.30
N ARG A 82 6.34 16.03 -1.12
CA ARG A 82 5.89 15.21 -2.26
C ARG A 82 5.55 16.07 -3.49
N ASP A 83 5.87 15.55 -4.67
CA ASP A 83 5.55 16.20 -5.94
C ASP A 83 4.18 15.80 -6.50
N LEU A 84 3.79 14.53 -6.30
CA LEU A 84 2.54 13.93 -6.79
C LEU A 84 1.45 14.05 -5.72
N THR A 85 0.25 14.51 -6.08
CA THR A 85 -0.88 14.60 -5.13
C THR A 85 -1.53 13.25 -4.82
N PRO A 86 -2.08 13.04 -3.60
CA PRO A 86 -2.82 11.84 -3.26
C PRO A 86 -3.95 11.56 -4.23
N GLU A 87 -4.62 12.59 -4.72
CA GLU A 87 -5.74 12.50 -5.67
C GLU A 87 -5.25 11.92 -7.00
N GLN A 88 -4.15 12.46 -7.53
CA GLN A 88 -3.53 11.98 -8.76
C GLN A 88 -2.98 10.54 -8.61
N ALA A 89 -2.33 10.25 -7.48
CA ALA A 89 -1.83 8.91 -7.18
C ALA A 89 -2.98 7.89 -7.10
N ALA A 90 -4.07 8.24 -6.40
CA ALA A 90 -5.23 7.37 -6.24
C ALA A 90 -5.99 7.18 -7.56
N GLU A 91 -6.10 8.22 -8.40
CA GLU A 91 -6.69 8.12 -9.74
C GLU A 91 -5.91 7.11 -10.61
N ARG A 92 -4.57 7.23 -10.65
CA ARG A 92 -3.71 6.30 -11.38
C ARG A 92 -3.88 4.85 -10.90
N LEU A 93 -3.96 4.62 -9.59
CA LEU A 93 -4.15 3.26 -9.05
C LEU A 93 -5.55 2.70 -9.37
N ARG A 94 -6.59 3.54 -9.36
CA ARG A 94 -7.95 3.13 -9.71
C ARG A 94 -8.07 2.70 -11.16
N SER A 95 -7.39 3.38 -12.09
CA SER A 95 -7.47 3.09 -13.54
C SER A 95 -6.76 1.81 -13.97
N LEU A 96 -5.91 1.22 -13.13
CA LEU A 96 -5.19 -0.02 -13.47
C LEU A 96 -6.07 -1.27 -13.45
N PRO A 97 -5.76 -2.31 -14.25
CA PRO A 97 -6.46 -3.59 -14.18
C PRO A 97 -6.29 -4.32 -12.83
N GLU A 98 -7.25 -5.17 -12.48
CA GLU A 98 -7.17 -6.08 -11.32
C GLU A 98 -6.59 -7.47 -11.68
N VAL A 99 -6.31 -7.70 -12.96
CA VAL A 99 -5.56 -8.87 -13.43
C VAL A 99 -4.09 -8.51 -13.48
N HIS A 100 -3.24 -9.34 -12.87
CA HIS A 100 -1.80 -9.10 -12.84
C HIS A 100 -1.20 -9.19 -14.25
N TYR A 101 -0.30 -8.26 -14.60
CA TYR A 101 0.25 -8.11 -15.96
C TYR A 101 0.87 -9.41 -16.51
N LYS A 102 1.48 -10.23 -15.66
CA LYS A 102 2.03 -11.56 -16.05
C LYS A 102 0.98 -12.63 -16.38
N CYS A 103 -0.29 -12.46 -15.99
CA CYS A 103 -1.33 -13.45 -16.26
C CYS A 103 -1.95 -13.31 -17.66
N GLY A 104 -1.95 -12.11 -18.24
CA GLY A 104 -2.53 -11.86 -19.58
C GLY A 104 -1.63 -12.24 -20.77
N ALA A 105 -0.34 -12.50 -20.53
CA ALA A 105 0.62 -12.78 -21.60
C ALA A 105 0.53 -14.20 -22.21
N LYS A 106 -0.41 -15.04 -21.77
CA LYS A 106 -0.53 -16.44 -22.22
C LYS A 106 -1.46 -16.67 -23.43
N GLU A 107 -2.14 -15.64 -23.96
CA GLU A 107 -3.14 -15.81 -25.03
C GLU A 107 -2.67 -15.40 -26.44
N THR A 108 -1.39 -15.09 -26.64
CA THR A 108 -0.83 -14.76 -27.98
C THR A 108 0.45 -15.53 -28.28
N SER A 109 0.38 -16.85 -28.42
CA SER A 109 1.40 -17.69 -29.06
C SER A 109 0.76 -18.92 -29.70
#